data_AF-A0A2E7TY84-F1
#
_entry.id   AF-A0A2E7TY84-F1
#
_cell.length_a   1.000
_cell.length_b   1.000
_cell.length_c   1.000
_cell.angle_alpha   90.00
_cell.angle_beta   90.00
_cell.angle_gamma   90.00
#
_symmetry.space_group_name_H-M   'P 1'
#
loop_
_entity.id
_entity.type
_entity.pdbx_description
1 polymer ?
#
loop_
_entity_poly.entity_id
_entity_poly.type
_entity_poly.pdbx_seq_one_letter_code
_entity_poly.pdbx_strand_id
1 'polypeptide(L)'
;DATDCDDTSPMVYPGAPGTEQGVDNNCDGFISGNEEAGCPGDFNFDGAISVADLLLYLGEFGCEQNCTADFDSDGVVNITDLLGFLSVFGEGCPN
;
A
#
# COMPACT_ATOMS: atom_id res chain seq x y z
N ASP A 1 -2.75 -2.44 24.87
CA ASP A 1 -1.83 -3.59 24.78
C ASP A 1 -0.54 -2.96 24.30
N ALA A 2 0.58 -3.15 25.00
CA ALA A 2 1.83 -2.40 24.74
C ALA A 2 2.77 -3.20 23.83
N THR A 3 2.20 -3.92 22.87
CA THR A 3 2.90 -4.97 22.09
C THR A 3 3.30 -4.49 20.69
N ASP A 4 2.83 -3.31 20.30
CA ASP A 4 3.05 -2.58 19.04
C ASP A 4 4.04 -1.40 19.20
N CYS A 5 4.16 -0.84 20.40
CA CYS A 5 5.17 0.16 20.74
C CYS A 5 6.54 -0.47 21.01
N ASP A 6 7.32 -0.66 19.94
CA ASP A 6 8.69 -1.12 20.06
C ASP A 6 9.60 -0.04 20.69
N ASP A 7 9.76 -0.09 22.01
CA ASP A 7 10.66 0.77 22.81
C ASP A 7 12.14 0.71 22.36
N THR A 8 12.50 -0.23 21.49
CA THR A 8 13.85 -0.31 20.90
C THR A 8 13.99 0.47 19.60
N SER A 9 12.88 0.90 18.99
CA SER A 9 12.84 1.70 17.78
C SER A 9 12.78 3.20 18.11
N PRO A 10 13.74 4.01 17.63
CA PRO A 10 13.69 5.46 17.80
C PRO A 10 12.59 6.13 16.97
N MET A 11 11.88 5.38 16.12
CA MET A 11 10.79 5.85 15.26
C MET A 11 9.41 5.40 15.76
N VAL A 12 9.33 4.71 16.89
CA VAL A 12 8.08 4.24 17.48
C VAL A 12 8.00 4.79 18.90
N TYR A 13 7.16 5.80 19.11
CA TYR A 13 6.95 6.46 20.41
C TYR A 13 5.67 7.31 20.39
N PRO A 14 5.07 7.60 21.56
CA PRO A 14 3.90 8.48 21.66
C PRO A 14 4.01 9.78 20.86
N GLY A 15 3.19 9.92 19.81
CA GLY A 15 3.16 11.07 18.91
C GLY A 15 4.29 11.12 17.85
N ALA A 16 4.95 10.00 17.54
CA ALA A 16 5.89 9.93 16.43
C ALA A 16 5.21 10.17 15.07
N PRO A 17 5.93 10.70 14.08
CA PRO A 17 5.45 10.72 12.70
C PRO A 17 5.43 9.29 12.14
N GLY A 18 4.42 9.01 11.32
CA GLY A 18 4.33 7.74 10.61
C GLY A 18 5.47 7.50 9.61
N THR A 19 5.83 6.24 9.44
CA THR A 19 6.93 5.79 8.58
C THR A 19 6.48 5.11 7.28
N GLU A 20 5.17 5.05 7.04
CA GLU A 20 4.55 4.35 5.91
C GLU A 20 4.95 2.86 5.83
N GLN A 21 5.07 2.23 7.00
CA GLN A 21 5.50 0.83 7.14
C GLN A 21 4.40 -0.10 7.66
N GLY A 22 3.18 0.41 7.88
CA GLY A 22 2.09 -0.35 8.47
C GLY A 22 2.37 -0.68 9.93
N VAL A 23 3.02 0.26 10.63
CA VAL A 23 3.38 0.16 12.06
C VAL A 23 2.77 1.36 12.76
N ASP A 24 2.14 1.14 13.92
CA ASP A 24 1.71 2.22 14.82
C ASP A 24 2.96 2.91 15.39
N ASN A 25 3.45 3.92 14.67
CA ASN A 25 4.63 4.68 15.06
C ASN A 25 4.31 5.55 16.27
N ASN A 26 3.09 6.08 16.33
CA ASN A 26 2.70 7.11 17.27
C ASN A 26 2.14 6.54 18.58
N CYS A 27 1.98 5.22 18.69
CA CYS A 27 1.53 4.51 19.88
C CYS A 27 0.11 4.89 20.35
N ASP A 28 -0.79 5.26 19.45
CA ASP A 28 -2.19 5.56 19.79
C ASP A 28 -3.12 4.33 19.70
N GLY A 29 -2.58 3.18 19.27
CA GLY A 29 -3.29 1.92 19.11
C GLY A 29 -3.98 1.76 17.76
N PHE A 30 -3.71 2.65 16.80
CA PHE A 30 -4.22 2.60 15.44
C PHE A 30 -3.08 2.84 14.45
N ILE A 31 -3.05 2.08 13.36
CA ILE A 31 -2.26 2.47 12.18
C ILE A 31 -3.16 3.46 11.43
N SER A 32 -2.66 4.67 11.18
CA SER A 32 -3.43 5.66 10.45
C SER A 32 -2.57 6.72 9.74
N GLY A 33 -3.12 7.35 8.71
CA GLY A 33 -2.48 8.47 8.04
C GLY A 33 -1.12 8.09 7.45
N ASN A 34 -0.04 8.66 7.98
CA ASN A 34 1.33 8.42 7.48
C ASN A 34 1.95 7.13 8.06
N GLU A 35 1.24 6.39 8.89
CA GLU A 35 1.68 5.10 9.45
C GLU A 35 1.34 3.93 8.53
N GLU A 36 0.30 4.11 7.71
CA GLU A 36 -0.17 3.15 6.73
C GLU A 36 0.94 2.79 5.75
N ALA A 37 1.24 1.50 5.65
CA ALA A 37 2.04 1.01 4.53
C ALA A 37 1.26 1.34 3.27
N GLY A 38 1.90 1.98 2.29
CA GLY A 38 1.31 2.07 0.96
C GLY A 38 0.86 0.67 0.54
N CYS A 39 -0.32 0.57 -0.07
CA CYS A 39 -0.87 -0.69 -0.59
C CYS A 39 -0.72 -0.72 -2.12
N PRO A 40 0.51 -0.89 -2.64
CA PRO A 40 0.72 -0.91 -4.08
C PRO A 40 -0.04 -2.09 -4.67
N GLY A 41 -0.95 -1.80 -5.61
CA GLY A 41 -1.79 -2.81 -6.25
C GLY A 41 -3.22 -2.93 -5.70
N ASP A 42 -3.58 -2.22 -4.62
CA ASP A 42 -4.99 -1.98 -4.28
C ASP A 42 -5.47 -0.74 -5.02
N PHE A 43 -6.07 -0.96 -6.19
CA PHE A 43 -6.50 0.10 -7.09
C PHE A 43 -7.93 0.57 -6.76
N ASN A 44 -8.69 -0.20 -5.97
CA ASN A 44 -10.06 0.16 -5.58
C ASN A 44 -10.17 0.71 -4.15
N PHE A 45 -9.08 0.67 -3.39
CA PHE A 45 -8.95 1.09 -1.99
C PHE A 45 -9.89 0.33 -1.04
N ASP A 46 -10.03 -0.99 -1.23
CA ASP A 46 -10.81 -1.88 -0.35
C ASP A 46 -9.96 -2.64 0.68
N GLY A 47 -8.64 -2.43 0.65
CA GLY A 47 -7.66 -3.01 1.56
C GLY A 47 -7.24 -4.44 1.23
N ALA A 48 -7.60 -4.96 0.05
CA ALA A 48 -7.20 -6.28 -0.39
C ALA A 48 -6.70 -6.28 -1.84
N ILE A 49 -5.45 -6.70 -2.06
CA ILE A 49 -4.90 -6.83 -3.41
C ILE A 49 -5.47 -8.11 -4.05
N SER A 50 -6.52 -7.97 -4.86
CA SER A 50 -7.38 -9.07 -5.25
C SER A 50 -7.73 -9.07 -6.74
N VAL A 51 -8.62 -10.00 -7.13
CA VAL A 51 -9.16 -10.02 -8.49
C VAL A 51 -9.92 -8.73 -8.81
N ALA A 52 -10.47 -8.03 -7.81
CA ALA A 52 -11.13 -6.75 -8.04
C ALA A 52 -10.15 -5.71 -8.60
N ASP A 53 -8.93 -5.67 -8.08
CA ASP A 53 -7.85 -4.80 -8.54
C ASP A 53 -7.31 -5.24 -9.88
N LEU A 54 -7.17 -6.56 -10.10
CA LEU A 54 -6.80 -7.07 -11.41
C LEU A 54 -7.83 -6.65 -12.48
N LEU A 55 -9.12 -6.61 -12.15
CA LEU A 55 -10.16 -6.15 -13.07
C LEU A 55 -10.06 -4.64 -13.35
N LEU A 56 -9.69 -3.83 -12.36
CA LEU A 56 -9.40 -2.41 -12.58
C LEU A 56 -8.16 -2.21 -13.44
N TYR A 57 -7.08 -2.93 -13.13
CA TYR A 57 -5.84 -2.93 -13.90
C TYR A 57 -6.09 -3.27 -15.38
N LEU A 58 -6.86 -4.33 -15.66
CA LEU A 58 -7.23 -4.71 -17.02
C LEU A 58 -8.11 -3.66 -17.72
N GLY A 59 -8.84 -2.84 -16.96
CA GLY A 59 -9.59 -1.70 -17.49
C GLY A 59 -8.70 -0.55 -17.96
N GLU A 60 -7.50 -0.43 -17.40
CA GLU A 60 -6.50 0.60 -17.75
C GLU A 60 -5.35 0.07 -18.60
N PHE A 61 -5.34 -1.22 -18.99
CA PHE A 61 -4.24 -1.79 -19.76
C PHE A 61 -4.01 -1.04 -21.08
N GLY A 62 -2.79 -0.53 -21.27
CA GLY A 62 -2.42 0.35 -22.39
C GLY A 62 -2.71 1.84 -22.17
N CYS A 63 -3.04 2.25 -20.94
CA CYS A 63 -3.11 3.65 -20.57
C CYS A 63 -1.74 4.33 -20.66
N GLU A 64 -1.70 5.61 -21.08
CA GLU A 64 -0.47 6.41 -21.24
C GLU A 64 -0.53 7.77 -20.53
N GLN A 65 -1.65 8.09 -19.84
CA GLN A 65 -1.85 9.37 -19.15
C GLN A 65 -2.82 9.23 -17.98
N ASN A 66 -2.45 9.75 -16.81
CA ASN A 66 -3.24 9.72 -15.56
C ASN A 66 -3.74 8.31 -15.19
N CYS A 67 -2.87 7.31 -15.36
CA CYS A 67 -3.19 5.93 -15.06
C CYS A 67 -3.07 5.69 -13.56
N THR A 68 -4.09 5.06 -12.98
CA THR A 68 -4.07 4.63 -11.58
C THR A 68 -3.45 3.25 -11.40
N ALA A 69 -3.44 2.46 -12.47
CA ALA A 69 -2.90 1.10 -12.51
C ALA A 69 -1.41 1.02 -12.95
N ASP A 70 -0.73 2.17 -13.09
CA ASP A 70 0.71 2.26 -13.37
C ASP A 70 1.49 1.93 -12.09
N PHE A 71 2.02 0.72 -12.03
CA PHE A 71 2.57 0.11 -10.82
C PHE A 71 4.04 0.48 -10.63
N ASP A 72 4.82 0.61 -11.71
CA ASP A 72 6.23 0.99 -11.62
C ASP A 72 6.48 2.49 -11.86
N SER A 73 5.41 3.25 -12.14
CA SER A 73 5.40 4.69 -12.34
C SER A 73 6.22 5.15 -13.55
N ASP A 74 6.30 4.32 -14.61
CA ASP A 74 6.98 4.66 -15.87
C ASP A 74 6.12 5.53 -16.82
N GLY A 75 4.85 5.75 -16.46
CA GLY A 75 3.89 6.57 -17.18
C GLY A 75 2.98 5.78 -18.14
N VAL A 76 3.10 4.46 -18.22
CA VAL A 76 2.23 3.60 -19.04
C VAL A 76 1.77 2.37 -18.27
N VAL A 77 0.59 1.84 -18.58
CA VAL A 77 0.13 0.56 -18.00
C VAL A 77 0.37 -0.56 -18.99
N ASN A 78 1.34 -1.41 -18.72
CA ASN A 78 1.76 -2.51 -19.58
C ASN A 78 2.16 -3.77 -18.79
N ILE A 79 2.68 -4.78 -19.49
CA ILE A 79 3.03 -6.07 -18.89
C ILE A 79 4.02 -5.95 -17.70
N THR A 80 4.84 -4.91 -17.68
CA THR A 80 5.81 -4.66 -16.61
C THR A 80 5.10 -4.35 -15.30
N ASP A 81 4.06 -3.52 -15.36
CA ASP A 81 3.17 -3.24 -14.23
C ASP A 81 2.44 -4.48 -13.75
N LEU A 82 1.96 -5.32 -14.68
CA LEU A 82 1.30 -6.57 -14.32
C LEU A 82 2.26 -7.49 -13.57
N LEU A 83 3.51 -7.59 -14.00
CA LEU A 83 4.51 -8.41 -13.32
C LEU A 83 4.86 -7.85 -11.93
N GLY A 84 4.89 -6.53 -11.79
CA GLY A 84 5.00 -5.86 -10.49
C GLY A 84 3.82 -6.15 -9.57
N PHE A 85 2.59 -5.91 -10.04
CA PHE A 85 1.35 -6.20 -9.33
C PHE A 85 1.26 -7.66 -8.87
N LEU A 86 1.64 -8.61 -9.72
CA LEU A 86 1.61 -10.04 -9.37
C LEU A 86 2.60 -10.42 -8.26
N SER A 87 3.59 -9.57 -7.95
CA SER A 87 4.52 -9.81 -6.83
C SER A 87 3.88 -9.60 -5.45
N VAL A 88 2.81 -8.80 -5.39
CA VAL A 88 2.08 -8.45 -4.16
C VAL A 88 0.63 -8.96 -4.17
N PHE A 89 0.24 -9.67 -5.23
CA PHE A 89 -1.13 -10.19 -5.38
C PHE A 89 -1.52 -11.17 -4.28
N GLY A 90 -2.68 -10.94 -3.66
CA GLY A 90 -3.21 -11.75 -2.57
C GLY A 90 -2.68 -11.35 -1.19
N GLU A 91 -1.82 -10.33 -1.10
CA GLU A 91 -1.48 -9.70 0.18
C GLU A 91 -2.65 -8.81 0.65
N GLY A 92 -2.87 -8.80 1.97
CA GLY A 92 -3.82 -7.89 2.60
C GLY A 92 -3.10 -6.63 3.06
N CYS A 93 -3.78 -5.50 2.99
CA CYS A 93 -3.24 -4.24 3.46
C CYS A 93 -3.90 -3.82 4.78
N PRO A 94 -3.15 -3.15 5.68
CA PRO A 94 -3.78 -2.43 6.78
C PRO A 94 -4.73 -1.36 6.20
N ASN A 95 -5.83 -1.09 6.90
CA ASN A 95 -6.83 -0.07 6.58
C ASN A 95 -6.93 0.91 7.75
#